data_AF-A0A9X2G5A3-F1
#
_entry.id   AF-A0A9X2G5A3-F1
#
_cell.length_a   1.000
_cell.length_b   1.000
_cell.length_c   1.000
_cell.angle_alpha   90.00
_cell.angle_beta   90.00
_cell.angle_gamma   90.00
#
_symmetry.space_group_name_H-M   'P 1'
#
loop_
_entity.id
_entity.type
_entity.pdbx_description
1 polymer ?
#
loop_
_entity_poly.entity_id
_entity_poly.type
_entity_poly.pdbx_seq_one_letter_code
_entity_poly.pdbx_strand_id
1 'polypeptide(L)'
;MDGVERIEVAVRMRIGYVLGRRSPFSYEDPNCFTEAFTAESTAARSTEPSRQVQWLQRVNDRKAGSDEQFVEHFREKYDDRMPVWALTEILELGHLSVLYRGGVGEAAGSAAAGVSISHALTVASVGAPQGWESLALWRS
;
A
#
# COMPACT_ATOMS: atom_id res chain seq x y z
N MET A 1 21.49 2.13 -0.66
CA MET A 1 20.02 2.25 -0.60
C MET A 1 19.66 3.70 -0.79
N ASP A 2 19.11 4.01 -1.95
CA ASP A 2 18.82 5.39 -2.34
C ASP A 2 17.57 5.91 -1.61
N GLY A 3 17.38 7.23 -1.56
CA GLY A 3 16.26 7.84 -0.82
C GLY A 3 14.88 7.34 -1.28
N VAL A 4 14.71 7.11 -2.58
CA VAL A 4 13.46 6.61 -3.17
C VAL A 4 13.18 5.16 -2.78
N GLU A 5 14.21 4.32 -2.77
CA GLU A 5 14.11 2.91 -2.39
C GLU A 5 13.63 2.77 -0.93
N ARG A 6 14.13 3.62 -0.02
CA ARG A 6 13.68 3.67 1.38
C ARG A 6 12.20 4.06 1.50
N ILE A 7 11.75 5.02 0.69
CA ILE A 7 10.35 5.44 0.66
C ILE A 7 9.47 4.30 0.16
N GLU A 8 9.88 3.61 -0.91
CA GLU A 8 9.12 2.50 -1.47
C GLU A 8 8.94 1.36 -0.46
N VAL A 9 10.02 0.93 0.21
CA VAL A 9 9.96 -0.08 1.27
C VAL A 9 9.03 0.35 2.40
N ALA A 10 9.11 1.61 2.85
CA ALA A 10 8.25 2.12 3.92
C ALA A 10 6.76 2.12 3.51
N VAL A 11 6.46 2.48 2.25
CA VAL A 11 5.10 2.47 1.72
C VAL A 11 4.55 1.06 1.62
N ARG A 12 5.32 0.09 1.10
CA ARG A 12 4.91 -1.34 1.06
C ARG A 12 4.58 -1.86 2.44
N MET A 13 5.47 -1.65 3.40
CA MET A 13 5.26 -2.07 4.80
C MET A 13 4.00 -1.44 5.41
N ARG A 14 3.78 -0.14 5.18
CA ARG A 14 2.60 0.56 5.70
C ARG A 14 1.30 0.03 5.11
N ILE A 15 1.25 -0.13 3.79
CA ILE A 15 0.08 -0.68 3.09
C ILE A 15 -0.20 -2.10 3.57
N GLY A 16 0.81 -2.97 3.56
CA GLY A 16 0.69 -4.35 4.00
C GLY A 16 0.18 -4.47 5.44
N TYR A 17 0.70 -3.64 6.35
CA TYR A 17 0.26 -3.62 7.74
C TYR A 17 -1.17 -3.08 7.94
N VAL A 18 -1.48 -1.91 7.38
CA VAL A 18 -2.79 -1.25 7.60
C VAL A 18 -3.93 -2.06 7.01
N LEU A 19 -3.76 -2.54 5.79
CA LEU A 19 -4.76 -3.37 5.11
C LEU A 19 -4.77 -4.78 5.70
N GLY A 20 -3.61 -5.40 5.91
CA GLY A 20 -3.50 -6.77 6.43
C GLY A 20 -4.10 -6.95 7.81
N ARG A 21 -4.08 -5.90 8.66
CA ARG A 21 -4.75 -5.90 9.98
C ARG A 21 -6.26 -6.07 9.91
N ARG A 22 -6.90 -5.66 8.81
CA ARG A 22 -8.34 -5.84 8.59
C ARG A 22 -8.63 -7.22 8.02
N SER A 23 -7.91 -7.57 6.96
CA SER A 23 -8.01 -8.85 6.27
C SER A 23 -6.83 -8.98 5.30
N PRO A 24 -6.33 -10.19 5.02
CA PRO A 24 -5.35 -10.41 3.95
C PRO A 24 -5.79 -9.88 2.58
N PHE A 25 -7.10 -9.81 2.32
CA PHE A 25 -7.69 -9.40 1.04
C PHE A 25 -8.46 -8.08 1.13
N SER A 26 -8.20 -7.26 2.15
CA SER A 26 -8.89 -5.98 2.36
C SER A 26 -8.68 -4.96 1.24
N TYR A 27 -7.68 -5.16 0.36
CA TYR A 27 -7.51 -4.35 -0.84
C TYR A 27 -8.62 -4.55 -1.88
N GLU A 28 -9.37 -5.65 -1.78
CA GLU A 28 -10.54 -5.97 -2.61
C GLU A 28 -11.83 -5.34 -2.06
N ASP A 29 -11.86 -5.00 -0.76
CA ASP A 29 -13.06 -4.51 -0.06
C ASP A 29 -13.19 -2.98 -0.17
N PRO A 30 -14.22 -2.45 -0.86
CA PRO A 30 -14.44 -1.01 -0.97
C PRO A 30 -14.62 -0.32 0.40
N ASN A 31 -15.10 -1.03 1.42
CA ASN A 31 -15.29 -0.46 2.77
C ASN A 31 -13.97 -0.18 3.50
N CYS A 32 -12.84 -0.63 2.96
CA CYS A 32 -11.52 -0.33 3.46
C CYS A 32 -10.94 0.99 2.93
N PHE A 33 -11.67 1.69 2.05
CA PHE A 33 -11.19 2.87 1.34
C PHE A 33 -12.12 4.08 1.48
N THR A 34 -11.64 5.24 1.05
CA THR A 34 -12.46 6.46 0.99
C THR A 34 -13.52 6.36 -0.11
N GLU A 35 -14.67 7.00 0.10
CA GLU A 35 -15.74 7.06 -0.91
C GLU A 35 -15.23 7.62 -2.25
N ALA A 36 -14.35 8.63 -2.23
CA ALA A 36 -13.78 9.19 -3.44
C ALA A 36 -12.90 8.19 -4.23
N PHE A 37 -12.40 7.12 -3.60
CA PHE A 37 -11.63 6.08 -4.28
C PHE A 37 -12.53 4.98 -4.87
N THR A 38 -13.67 4.72 -4.23
CA THR A 38 -14.56 3.61 -4.54
C THR A 38 -15.80 4.01 -5.32
N ALA A 39 -16.15 5.30 -5.35
CA ALA A 39 -17.26 5.83 -6.13
C ALA A 39 -16.95 5.75 -7.63
N GLU A 40 -17.97 5.36 -8.38
CA GLU A 40 -17.99 5.46 -9.85
C GLU A 40 -18.13 6.93 -10.27
N SER A 41 -17.55 7.27 -11.42
CA SER A 41 -17.70 8.62 -11.98
C SER A 41 -18.82 8.63 -13.01
N THR A 42 -19.90 9.34 -12.72
CA THR A 42 -21.05 9.54 -13.62
C THR A 42 -20.90 10.84 -14.40
N ALA A 43 -19.96 10.87 -15.35
CA ALA A 43 -19.76 12.04 -16.19
C ALA A 43 -20.62 11.96 -17.47
N ALA A 44 -21.74 12.68 -17.46
CA ALA A 44 -22.57 13.18 -18.58
C ALA A 44 -22.95 12.28 -19.78
N ARG A 45 -22.48 11.03 -19.88
CA ARG A 45 -22.88 9.99 -20.86
C ARG A 45 -22.08 8.67 -20.76
N SER A 46 -21.11 8.55 -19.85
CA SER A 46 -20.39 7.30 -19.54
C SER A 46 -20.32 7.09 -18.03
N THR A 47 -20.56 5.85 -17.58
CA THR A 47 -20.24 5.43 -16.20
C THR A 47 -18.84 4.84 -16.23
N GLU A 48 -17.87 5.58 -15.69
CA GLU A 48 -16.50 5.10 -15.58
C GLU A 48 -16.33 4.27 -14.29
N PRO A 49 -15.63 3.13 -14.34
CA PRO A 49 -15.32 2.35 -13.14
C PRO A 49 -14.60 3.21 -12.11
N SER A 50 -14.81 2.91 -10.82
CA SER A 50 -14.13 3.62 -9.74
C SER A 50 -12.60 3.50 -9.83
N ARG A 51 -11.89 4.42 -9.17
CA ARG A 51 -10.41 4.37 -9.13
C ARG A 51 -9.89 3.09 -8.49
N GLN A 52 -10.60 2.53 -7.51
CA GLN A 52 -10.30 1.23 -6.93
C GLN A 52 -10.39 0.12 -7.98
N VAL A 53 -11.47 0.07 -8.77
CA VAL A 53 -11.66 -0.95 -9.81
C VAL A 53 -10.58 -0.84 -10.88
N GLN A 54 -10.27 0.38 -11.34
CA GLN A 54 -9.19 0.61 -12.29
C GLN A 54 -7.82 0.20 -11.72
N TRP A 55 -7.59 0.43 -10.42
CA TRP A 55 -6.37 -0.02 -9.74
C TRP A 55 -6.29 -1.55 -9.65
N LEU A 56 -7.39 -2.22 -9.27
CA LEU A 56 -7.47 -3.69 -9.24
C LEU A 56 -7.19 -4.31 -10.61
N GLN A 57 -7.66 -3.69 -11.71
CA GLN A 57 -7.34 -4.16 -13.05
C GLN A 57 -5.82 -4.16 -13.30
N ARG A 58 -5.14 -3.06 -12.98
CA ARG A 58 -3.66 -2.96 -13.15
C ARG A 58 -2.92 -3.94 -12.26
N VAL A 59 -3.42 -4.19 -11.05
CA VAL A 59 -2.87 -5.21 -10.15
C VAL A 59 -2.99 -6.60 -10.79
N ASN A 60 -4.15 -6.92 -11.36
CA ASN A 60 -4.35 -8.20 -12.04
C ASN A 60 -3.46 -8.34 -13.28
N ASP A 61 -3.29 -7.28 -14.08
CA ASP A 61 -2.37 -7.28 -15.21
C ASP A 61 -0.92 -7.53 -14.74
N ARG A 62 -0.51 -6.91 -13.62
CA ARG A 62 0.81 -7.13 -13.02
C ARG A 62 1.00 -8.56 -12.51
N LYS A 63 -0.02 -9.14 -11.85
CA LYS A 63 -0.01 -10.54 -11.41
C LYS A 63 0.09 -11.50 -12.59
N ALA A 64 -0.68 -11.25 -13.65
CA ALA A 64 -0.67 -12.08 -14.85
C ALA A 64 0.67 -12.03 -15.58
N GLY A 65 1.32 -10.87 -15.62
CA GLY A 65 2.63 -10.68 -16.25
C GLY A 65 3.85 -11.00 -15.39
N SER A 66 3.69 -11.42 -14.13
CA SER A 66 4.81 -11.69 -13.22
C SER A 66 5.33 -13.12 -13.35
N ASP A 67 6.65 -13.23 -13.45
CA ASP A 67 7.46 -14.45 -13.50
C ASP A 67 8.05 -14.85 -12.14
N GLU A 68 7.66 -14.17 -11.07
CA GLU A 68 8.10 -14.44 -9.71
C GLU A 68 7.52 -15.77 -9.20
N GLN A 69 8.39 -16.65 -8.67
CA GLN A 69 8.00 -18.00 -8.24
C GLN A 69 6.89 -17.99 -7.16
N PHE A 70 6.89 -17.00 -6.28
CA PHE A 70 5.84 -16.91 -5.26
C PHE A 70 4.48 -16.53 -5.86
N VAL A 71 4.45 -15.77 -6.95
CA VAL A 71 3.20 -15.44 -7.67
C VAL A 71 2.65 -16.68 -8.35
N GLU A 72 3.50 -17.46 -9.01
CA GLU A 72 3.11 -18.75 -9.60
C GLU A 72 2.51 -19.68 -8.53
N HIS A 73 3.11 -19.75 -7.35
CA HIS A 73 2.57 -20.52 -6.23
C HIS A 73 1.15 -20.08 -5.82
N PHE A 74 0.89 -18.77 -5.75
CA PHE A 74 -0.47 -18.25 -5.45
C PHE A 74 -1.46 -18.56 -6.57
N ARG A 75 -1.02 -18.46 -7.83
CA ARG A 75 -1.83 -18.77 -9.01
C ARG A 75 -2.27 -20.23 -9.03
N GLU A 76 -1.37 -21.15 -8.73
CA GLU A 76 -1.63 -22.60 -8.79
C GLU A 76 -2.41 -23.12 -7.57
N LYS A 77 -2.16 -22.58 -6.38
CA LYS A 77 -2.65 -23.18 -5.12
C LYS A 77 -3.74 -22.38 -4.41
N TYR A 78 -3.94 -21.12 -4.78
CA TYR A 78 -4.78 -20.19 -4.02
C TYR A 78 -5.69 -19.34 -4.91
N ASP A 79 -6.13 -19.87 -6.05
CA ASP A 79 -7.02 -19.18 -7.01
C ASP A 79 -6.50 -17.79 -7.43
N ASP A 80 -5.16 -17.67 -7.54
CA ASP A 80 -4.47 -16.41 -7.82
C ASP A 80 -4.73 -15.31 -6.77
N ARG A 81 -5.23 -15.64 -5.57
CA ARG A 81 -5.47 -14.66 -4.50
C ARG A 81 -4.25 -14.53 -3.61
N MET A 82 -3.65 -13.33 -3.63
CA MET A 82 -2.45 -13.01 -2.87
C MET A 82 -2.81 -12.16 -1.65
N PRO A 83 -2.31 -12.47 -0.45
CA PRO A 83 -2.48 -11.58 0.69
C PRO A 83 -1.75 -10.26 0.46
N VAL A 84 -2.25 -9.17 1.02
CA VAL A 84 -1.79 -7.80 0.72
C VAL A 84 -0.29 -7.56 0.94
N TRP A 85 0.33 -8.21 1.94
CA TRP A 85 1.77 -8.11 2.20
C TRP A 85 2.64 -8.82 1.15
N ALA A 86 2.10 -9.83 0.47
CA ALA A 86 2.77 -10.47 -0.66
C ALA A 86 2.47 -9.71 -1.96
N LEU A 87 1.23 -9.21 -2.09
CA LEU A 87 0.82 -8.40 -3.23
C LEU A 87 1.69 -7.15 -3.37
N THR A 88 2.02 -6.46 -2.27
CA THR A 88 2.84 -5.25 -2.33
C THR A 88 4.23 -5.46 -2.92
N GLU A 89 4.75 -6.69 -2.94
CA GLU A 89 6.09 -6.98 -3.47
C GLU A 89 6.16 -6.97 -4.99
N ILE A 90 5.05 -7.22 -5.68
CA ILE A 90 4.98 -7.13 -7.14
C ILE A 90 4.56 -5.75 -7.64
N LEU A 91 4.14 -4.86 -6.73
CA LEU A 91 3.64 -3.53 -7.07
C LEU A 91 4.76 -2.51 -7.17
N GLU A 92 4.79 -1.79 -8.29
CA GLU A 92 5.66 -0.63 -8.48
C GLU A 92 5.16 0.60 -7.69
N LEU A 93 6.04 1.56 -7.44
CA LEU A 93 5.75 2.78 -6.69
C LEU A 93 4.49 3.53 -7.16
N GLY A 94 4.18 3.51 -8.46
CA GLY A 94 2.96 4.08 -9.02
C GLY A 94 1.68 3.42 -8.50
N HIS A 95 1.65 2.09 -8.43
CA HIS A 95 0.52 1.32 -7.89
C HIS A 95 0.36 1.58 -6.39
N LEU A 96 1.47 1.56 -5.66
CA LEU A 96 1.51 1.82 -4.23
C LEU A 96 1.02 3.24 -3.90
N SER A 97 1.43 4.23 -4.68
CA SER A 97 1.02 5.62 -4.51
C SER A 97 -0.48 5.84 -4.70
N VAL A 98 -1.11 5.14 -5.65
CA VAL A 98 -2.56 5.20 -5.88
C VAL A 98 -3.31 4.61 -4.68
N LEU A 99 -2.91 3.41 -4.24
CA LEU A 99 -3.52 2.73 -3.10
C LEU A 99 -3.35 3.52 -1.81
N TYR A 100 -2.17 4.11 -1.60
CA TYR A 100 -1.88 4.94 -0.44
C TYR A 100 -2.82 6.14 -0.35
N ARG A 101 -3.04 6.85 -1.48
CA ARG A 101 -4.01 7.96 -1.54
C ARG A 101 -5.46 7.53 -1.39
N GLY A 102 -5.81 6.33 -1.87
CA GLY A 102 -7.18 5.83 -1.90
C GLY A 102 -7.77 5.46 -0.53
N GLY A 103 -6.93 5.09 0.43
CA GLY A 103 -7.39 4.69 1.76
C GLY A 103 -6.36 4.83 2.87
N VAL A 104 -5.07 4.66 2.62
CA VAL A 104 -4.08 4.65 3.73
C VAL A 104 -3.72 6.07 4.22
N GLY A 105 -3.92 7.09 3.38
CA GLY A 105 -3.67 8.50 3.72
C GLY A 105 -4.72 9.15 4.62
N GLU A 106 -5.97 8.67 4.59
CA GLU A 106 -7.08 9.26 5.37
C GLU A 106 -7.90 8.26 6.22
N ALA A 107 -7.71 6.94 6.07
CA ALA A 107 -8.38 5.96 6.92
C ALA A 107 -7.70 5.84 8.30
N ALA A 108 -8.02 6.77 9.19
CA ALA A 108 -8.07 6.53 10.64
C ALA A 108 -9.05 7.47 11.38
N GLY A 109 -10.02 8.07 10.69
CA GLY A 109 -11.18 8.69 11.34
C GLY A 109 -12.16 7.62 11.83
N SER A 110 -12.15 7.35 13.13
CA SER A 110 -13.17 6.60 13.93
C SER A 110 -13.06 5.09 14.18
N ALA A 111 -12.08 4.36 13.63
CA ALA A 111 -11.84 2.95 14.07
C ALA A 111 -10.37 2.52 14.17
N ALA A 112 -9.45 3.48 14.25
CA ALA A 112 -8.07 3.24 14.61
C ALA A 112 -7.67 4.21 15.72
N ALA A 113 -8.14 3.94 16.94
CA ALA A 113 -7.51 4.48 18.13
C ALA A 113 -6.05 3.99 18.13
N GLY A 114 -5.14 4.90 17.81
CA GLY A 114 -3.69 4.68 17.83
C GLY A 114 -3.10 4.28 16.49
N VAL A 115 -2.94 5.23 15.57
CA VAL A 115 -1.63 5.70 15.05
C VAL A 115 -1.93 6.89 14.14
N SER A 116 -1.86 8.10 14.71
CA SER A 116 -1.75 9.34 13.93
C SER A 116 -0.35 9.42 13.32
N ILE A 117 -0.29 9.73 12.03
CA ILE A 117 0.92 9.67 11.18
C ILE A 117 1.85 10.87 11.44
N SER A 118 1.51 11.80 12.32
CA SER A 118 2.42 12.90 12.69
C SER A 118 3.71 12.43 13.38
N HIS A 119 3.77 11.19 13.87
CA HIS A 119 4.98 10.64 14.49
C HIS A 119 5.76 9.66 13.60
N ALA A 120 5.11 8.94 12.68
CA ALA A 120 5.66 7.72 12.06
C ALA A 120 6.70 7.94 10.95
N LEU A 121 6.94 9.19 10.55
CA LEU A 121 7.98 9.56 9.58
C LEU A 121 9.10 10.42 10.20
N THR A 122 9.13 10.54 11.53
CA THR A 122 10.23 11.24 12.19
C THR A 122 11.40 10.28 12.34
N VAL A 123 12.64 10.77 12.23
CA VAL A 123 13.84 9.95 12.48
C VAL A 123 13.79 9.22 13.85
N ALA A 124 13.10 9.79 14.83
CA ALA A 124 12.85 9.14 16.12
C ALA A 124 11.92 7.90 16.06
N SER A 125 10.93 7.84 15.16
CA SER A 125 9.97 6.72 15.10
C SER A 125 10.51 5.46 14.42
N VAL A 126 11.65 5.58 13.74
CA VAL A 126 12.41 4.46 13.17
C VAL A 126 13.53 3.98 14.11
N GLY A 127 13.55 4.46 15.37
CA GLY A 127 14.47 3.99 16.40
C GLY A 127 15.82 4.70 16.45
N ALA A 128 15.97 5.85 15.78
CA ALA A 128 17.21 6.61 15.86
C ALA A 128 17.34 7.34 17.22
N PRO A 129 18.48 7.21 17.93
CA PRO A 129 18.71 7.90 19.20
C PRO A 129 18.84 9.42 19.01
N GLN A 130 18.48 10.19 20.04
CA GLN A 130 18.66 11.66 20.05
C GLN A 130 20.15 12.01 19.86
N GLY A 131 20.44 12.97 18.98
CA GLY A 131 21.82 13.41 18.69
C GLY A 131 22.59 12.54 17.69
N TRP A 132 21.94 11.60 16.98
CA TRP A 132 22.58 10.70 16.01
C TRP A 132 23.40 11.44 14.93
N GLU A 133 23.05 12.68 14.56
CA GLU A 133 23.78 13.53 13.61
C GLU A 133 25.23 13.85 14.05
N SER A 134 25.51 13.70 15.35
CA SER A 134 26.85 13.87 15.94
C SER A 134 27.63 12.56 16.07
N LEU A 135 27.01 11.40 15.81
CA LEU A 135 27.67 10.11 15.93
C LEU A 135 28.56 9.83 14.71
N ALA A 136 29.81 9.46 14.98
CA ALA A 136 30.84 9.20 13.96
C ALA A 136 30.45 8.09 12.95
N LEU A 137 29.55 7.18 13.33
CA LEU A 137 29.09 6.07 12.49
C LEU A 137 28.24 6.51 11.28
N TRP A 138 27.74 7.74 11.25
CA TRP A 138 26.85 8.27 10.19
C TRP A 138 27.49 9.36 9.34
N ARG A 139 28.78 9.66 9.56
CA ARG A 139 29.59 10.56 8.75
C ARG A 139 30.52 9.74 7.86
N SER A 140 29.99 9.13 6.81
CA SER A 140 30.78 8.58 5.70
C SER A 140 30.14 8.97 4.38
#